data_AF-A0A2D6HE84-F1
#
_entry.id   AF-A0A2D6HE84-F1
#
_cell.length_a   1.000
_cell.length_b   1.000
_cell.length_c   1.000
_cell.angle_alpha   90.00
_cell.angle_beta   90.00
_cell.angle_gamma   90.00
#
_symmetry.space_group_name_H-M   'P 1'
#
loop_
_entity.id
_entity.type
_entity.pdbx_description
1 polymer ?
#
loop_
_entity_poly.entity_id
_entity_poly.type
_entity_poly.pdbx_seq_one_letter_code
_entity_poly.pdbx_strand_id
1 'polypeptide(L)'
;METEGDSGRAAATTNRRCRRTLRHVSAAGGGLLLALLITEGLVRLHGGAGEVKTITLDAPESAYQRSRNPLLAYELKRDYRNDAPDLRRTFERTNAHGLRDRPRSHARPAGIERRVLLLGDSVVEGHGVAESDTISSHLERILADERTEVLNFGVSGYNTRAEVALLAERGLAFAPDVVVLLFVHNDFNREALRLEATPRPGWANALFERSHLFRFAALRFDFLGFSADLDPTGWNRRAMGQGNVTAGLRELERLADEHGFTALVAVWPTFLDQGVIDTGGVDERGRPLPSRDGRTPPAAAEGGALVIEHLAAANGLAAVRLSPYFALDAGRNPRLEWTNGDRTHPSAAGCRRAAQALADVLRRHAAGELHPTRPPAGPTPEGIERELGLGGSAVSYARVLVNDGVRHLDEGRLDEAIAALTTALEQEDSRLAAHYNLALTYLRKGESADARRHFEAALRVDPESSLVHAGLGALHSREGRLEPALEHLERALGLRPDDPRVAANLGGVLVRSGRFEQAERLFRSALAGREASPAVHVQLARLLERRGETAQARAHYLRALELAPADRSAAQGLRRVVNGR
;
A
#
# COMPACT_ATOMS: atom_id res chain seq x y z
N MET A 1 -20.09 -67.74 21.81
CA MET A 1 -20.25 -66.50 22.58
C MET A 1 -18.87 -66.01 23.00
N GLU A 2 -18.00 -65.69 22.04
CA GLU A 2 -16.62 -65.22 22.30
C GLU A 2 -16.11 -64.44 21.07
N THR A 3 -16.69 -63.27 20.78
CA THR A 3 -16.10 -62.33 19.80
C THR A 3 -16.34 -60.85 20.11
N GLU A 4 -17.11 -60.48 21.14
CA GLU A 4 -17.33 -59.07 21.52
C GLU A 4 -16.34 -58.51 22.56
N GLY A 5 -15.46 -59.33 23.12
CA GLY A 5 -14.55 -58.91 24.21
C GLY A 5 -13.27 -58.19 23.76
N ASP A 6 -12.83 -58.37 22.51
CA ASP A 6 -11.46 -58.00 22.09
C ASP A 6 -11.40 -56.63 21.38
N SER A 7 -12.47 -56.22 20.70
CA SER A 7 -12.58 -54.91 20.04
C SER A 7 -12.66 -53.74 21.04
N GLY A 8 -13.34 -53.93 22.18
CA GLY A 8 -13.43 -52.94 23.25
C GLY A 8 -12.12 -52.72 24.01
N ARG A 9 -11.29 -53.76 24.17
CA ARG A 9 -9.97 -53.68 24.82
C ARG A 9 -8.93 -52.99 23.93
N ALA A 10 -8.96 -53.20 22.61
CA ALA A 10 -8.08 -52.53 21.64
C ALA A 10 -8.40 -51.02 21.51
N ALA A 11 -9.67 -50.63 21.50
CA ALA A 11 -10.09 -49.23 21.46
C ALA A 11 -9.72 -48.47 22.77
N ALA A 12 -9.90 -49.10 23.93
CA ALA A 12 -9.57 -48.51 25.22
C ALA A 12 -8.05 -48.33 25.45
N THR A 13 -7.23 -49.26 24.95
CA THR A 13 -5.75 -49.18 25.02
C THR A 13 -5.17 -48.13 24.08
N THR A 14 -5.76 -47.98 22.88
CA THR A 14 -5.38 -46.93 21.91
C THR A 14 -5.69 -45.52 22.46
N ASN A 15 -6.85 -45.34 23.09
CA ASN A 15 -7.24 -44.07 23.72
C ASN A 15 -6.34 -43.73 24.95
N ARG A 16 -5.92 -44.73 25.73
CA ARG A 16 -4.94 -44.55 26.83
C ARG A 16 -3.55 -44.19 26.32
N ARG A 17 -3.07 -44.79 25.22
CA ARG A 17 -1.79 -44.43 24.58
C ARG A 17 -1.84 -43.01 24.04
N CYS A 18 -2.87 -42.62 23.28
CA CYS A 18 -3.04 -41.24 22.82
C CYS A 18 -3.05 -40.23 23.97
N ARG A 19 -3.79 -40.48 25.06
CA ARG A 19 -3.80 -39.60 26.24
C ARG A 19 -2.45 -39.51 26.94
N ARG A 20 -1.67 -40.60 27.01
CA ARG A 20 -0.30 -40.59 27.55
C ARG A 20 0.65 -39.80 26.64
N THR A 21 0.60 -40.01 25.33
CA THR A 21 1.42 -39.28 24.36
C THR A 21 1.08 -37.79 24.40
N LEU A 22 -0.20 -37.41 24.45
CA LEU A 22 -0.61 -36.01 24.63
C LEU A 22 -0.08 -35.42 25.95
N ARG A 23 -0.16 -36.15 27.06
CA ARG A 23 0.41 -35.68 28.35
C ARG A 23 1.92 -35.50 28.30
N HIS A 24 2.65 -36.40 27.63
CA HIS A 24 4.10 -36.26 27.46
C HIS A 24 4.47 -35.09 26.54
N VAL A 25 3.73 -34.88 25.46
CA VAL A 25 3.90 -33.71 24.57
C VAL A 25 3.58 -32.41 25.32
N SER A 26 2.51 -32.37 26.12
CA SER A 26 2.17 -31.21 26.95
C SER A 26 3.19 -30.94 28.05
N ALA A 27 3.73 -31.98 28.70
CA ALA A 27 4.77 -31.83 29.73
C ALA A 27 6.11 -31.40 29.14
N ALA A 28 6.50 -31.95 27.98
CA ALA A 28 7.68 -31.51 27.24
C ALA A 28 7.55 -30.07 26.74
N GLY A 29 6.36 -29.69 26.24
CA GLY A 29 6.05 -28.31 25.86
C GLY A 29 6.09 -27.34 27.05
N GLY A 30 5.58 -27.75 28.21
CA GLY A 30 5.64 -26.96 29.44
C GLY A 30 7.08 -26.78 29.97
N GLY A 31 7.89 -27.84 29.90
CA GLY A 31 9.31 -27.78 30.27
C GLY A 31 10.12 -26.87 29.34
N LEU A 32 9.86 -26.92 28.03
CA LEU A 32 10.48 -26.02 27.06
C LEU A 32 10.09 -24.56 27.30
N LEU A 33 8.81 -24.29 27.57
CA LEU A 33 8.33 -22.94 27.88
C LEU A 33 9.00 -22.37 29.14
N LEU A 34 9.12 -23.18 30.19
CA LEU A 34 9.79 -22.77 31.43
C LEU A 34 11.28 -22.51 31.22
N ALA A 35 11.97 -23.37 30.48
CA ALA A 35 13.38 -23.18 30.14
C ALA A 35 13.59 -21.87 29.37
N LEU A 36 12.75 -21.61 28.38
CA LEU A 36 12.79 -20.37 27.59
C LEU A 36 12.53 -19.11 28.44
N LEU A 37 11.60 -19.17 29.41
CA LEU A 37 11.34 -18.08 30.35
C LEU A 37 12.51 -17.84 31.32
N ILE A 38 13.19 -18.91 31.76
CA ILE A 38 14.40 -18.81 32.60
C ILE A 38 15.53 -18.18 31.79
N THR A 39 15.74 -18.62 30.55
CA THR A 39 16.75 -18.04 29.64
C THR A 39 16.47 -16.56 29.39
N GLU A 40 15.22 -16.18 29.15
CA GLU A 40 14.80 -14.77 29.03
C GLU A 40 15.17 -13.95 30.28
N GLY A 41 14.87 -14.48 31.47
CA GLY A 41 15.21 -13.82 32.74
C GLY A 41 16.71 -13.65 32.93
N LEU A 42 17.50 -14.66 32.57
CA LEU A 42 18.96 -14.62 32.65
C LEU A 42 19.58 -13.64 31.66
N VAL A 43 19.09 -13.58 30.42
CA VAL A 43 19.56 -12.63 29.40
C VAL A 43 19.33 -11.18 29.84
N ARG A 44 18.18 -10.90 30.48
CA ARG A 44 17.88 -9.57 31.06
C ARG A 44 18.76 -9.21 32.24
N LEU A 45 18.96 -10.15 33.16
CA LEU A 45 19.79 -9.97 34.36
C LEU A 45 21.23 -9.60 34.00
N HIS A 46 21.76 -10.15 32.89
CA HIS A 46 23.14 -9.94 32.47
C HIS A 46 23.29 -8.86 31.39
N GLY A 47 22.21 -8.17 30.99
CA GLY A 47 22.24 -7.17 29.92
C GLY A 47 22.71 -7.74 28.56
N GLY A 48 22.62 -9.05 28.37
CA GLY A 48 23.13 -9.74 27.18
C GLY A 48 22.24 -9.58 25.94
N ALA A 49 21.02 -9.08 26.10
CA ALA A 49 20.19 -8.64 24.99
C ALA A 49 20.49 -7.18 24.68
N GLY A 50 21.10 -6.92 23.52
CA GLY A 50 21.17 -5.56 22.97
C GLY A 50 19.76 -4.99 22.77
N GLU A 51 19.65 -3.66 22.66
CA GLU A 51 18.41 -3.02 22.21
C GLU A 51 18.04 -3.55 20.82
N VAL A 52 17.05 -4.42 20.76
CA VAL A 52 16.48 -4.85 19.49
C VAL A 52 15.58 -3.72 19.01
N LYS A 53 16.07 -2.94 18.05
CA LYS A 53 15.30 -1.91 17.36
C LYS A 53 14.24 -2.58 16.50
N THR A 54 13.00 -2.12 16.60
CA THR A 54 12.01 -2.34 15.55
C THR A 54 12.61 -1.74 14.27
N ILE A 55 12.84 -2.53 13.22
CA ILE A 55 13.21 -1.96 11.92
C ILE A 55 11.92 -1.33 11.38
N THR A 56 11.66 -0.08 11.79
CA THR A 56 10.78 0.78 11.03
C THR A 56 11.44 1.00 9.68
N LEU A 57 10.68 1.22 8.60
CA LEU A 57 11.30 1.47 7.28
C LEU A 57 12.18 2.74 7.31
N ASP A 58 11.95 3.63 8.27
CA ASP A 58 12.78 4.81 8.50
C ASP A 58 14.08 4.51 9.26
N ALA A 59 14.26 3.28 9.78
CA ALA A 59 15.46 2.87 10.49
C ALA A 59 16.69 2.85 9.56
N PRO A 60 17.88 3.27 10.01
CA PRO A 60 19.10 3.28 9.18
C PRO A 60 19.40 1.94 8.50
N GLU A 61 19.03 0.83 9.15
CA GLU A 61 19.31 -0.53 8.70
C GLU A 61 18.37 -1.01 7.59
N SER A 62 17.21 -0.36 7.38
CA SER A 62 16.27 -0.70 6.30
C SER A 62 16.79 -0.21 4.94
N ALA A 63 16.85 -1.10 3.94
CA ALA A 63 17.17 -0.74 2.55
C ALA A 63 16.08 0.10 1.87
N TYR A 64 14.86 0.10 2.42
CA TYR A 64 13.69 0.79 1.89
C TYR A 64 13.33 1.99 2.76
N GLN A 65 12.76 3.03 2.16
CA GLN A 65 12.12 4.17 2.82
C GLN A 65 10.74 4.43 2.23
N ARG A 66 9.91 5.24 2.91
CA ARG A 66 8.66 5.74 2.34
C ARG A 66 8.95 6.58 1.09
N SER A 67 8.28 6.27 -0.02
CA SER A 67 8.35 7.12 -1.20
C SER A 67 7.49 8.37 -1.01
N ARG A 68 7.92 9.48 -1.62
CA ARG A 68 7.09 10.68 -1.78
C ARG A 68 6.01 10.49 -2.83
N ASN A 69 6.15 9.46 -3.67
CA ASN A 69 5.18 9.06 -4.66
C ASN A 69 4.30 7.91 -4.12
N PRO A 70 3.02 8.19 -3.86
CA PRO A 70 2.05 7.20 -3.42
C PRO A 70 1.58 6.19 -4.48
N LEU A 71 2.24 6.08 -5.63
CA LEU A 71 2.15 4.85 -6.44
C LEU A 71 3.27 3.88 -6.07
N LEU A 72 4.43 4.42 -5.69
CA LEU A 72 5.61 3.62 -5.33
C LEU A 72 5.50 3.05 -3.91
N ALA A 73 4.83 3.77 -2.99
CA ALA A 73 4.69 3.46 -1.56
C ALA A 73 5.99 3.51 -0.77
N TYR A 74 6.93 2.69 -1.20
CA TYR A 74 8.23 2.46 -0.65
C TYR A 74 9.22 2.38 -1.78
N GLU A 75 10.40 2.93 -1.58
CA GLU A 75 11.47 2.98 -2.58
C GLU A 75 12.78 2.62 -1.89
N LEU A 76 13.78 2.20 -2.67
CA LEU A 76 15.10 1.98 -2.10
C LEU A 76 15.71 3.30 -1.63
N LYS A 77 16.35 3.26 -0.46
CA LYS A 77 17.13 4.38 0.06
C LYS A 77 18.28 4.69 -0.89
N ARG A 78 18.66 5.96 -0.95
CA ARG A 78 19.85 6.40 -1.68
C ARG A 78 21.09 6.06 -0.88
N ASP A 79 22.15 5.65 -1.57
CA ASP A 79 23.47 5.36 -0.99
C ASP A 79 23.43 4.39 0.21
N TYR A 80 22.44 3.48 0.23
CA TYR A 80 22.33 2.46 1.26
C TYR A 80 23.48 1.47 1.12
N ARG A 81 23.98 0.98 2.26
CA ARG A 81 24.95 -0.12 2.32
C ARG A 81 24.56 -1.10 3.40
N ASN A 82 24.68 -2.38 3.06
CA ASN A 82 24.56 -3.47 4.01
C ASN A 82 25.93 -4.11 4.22
N ASP A 83 26.41 -4.09 5.45
CA ASP A 83 27.71 -4.65 5.82
C ASP A 83 27.72 -6.19 5.82
N ALA A 84 26.55 -6.84 5.85
CA ALA A 84 26.40 -8.29 5.83
C ALA A 84 25.22 -8.73 4.93
N PRO A 85 25.33 -8.59 3.60
CA PRO A 85 24.26 -8.95 2.69
C PRO A 85 24.17 -10.47 2.51
N ASP A 86 22.95 -11.00 2.50
CA ASP A 86 22.67 -12.43 2.31
C ASP A 86 22.20 -12.79 0.88
N LEU A 87 22.18 -11.80 -0.02
CA LEU A 87 21.76 -11.81 -1.44
C LEU A 87 20.32 -12.29 -1.72
N ARG A 88 19.71 -13.09 -0.83
CA ARG A 88 18.33 -13.59 -0.92
C ARG A 88 17.31 -12.63 -0.32
N ARG A 89 17.63 -11.94 0.76
CA ARG A 89 16.69 -11.01 1.44
C ARG A 89 17.19 -9.59 1.43
N THR A 90 18.50 -9.42 1.34
CA THR A 90 19.19 -8.14 1.40
C THR A 90 20.25 -8.07 0.32
N PHE A 91 20.56 -6.86 -0.14
CA PHE A 91 21.59 -6.60 -1.14
C PHE A 91 22.66 -5.64 -0.62
N GLU A 92 23.80 -5.61 -1.30
CA GLU A 92 25.03 -4.94 -0.86
C GLU A 92 24.88 -3.42 -0.74
N ARG A 93 24.29 -2.78 -1.76
CA ARG A 93 24.16 -1.32 -1.83
C ARG A 93 23.09 -0.85 -2.81
N THR A 94 22.74 0.44 -2.70
CA THR A 94 22.11 1.22 -3.76
C THR A 94 22.99 2.41 -4.15
N ASN A 95 22.76 2.95 -5.36
CA ASN A 95 23.42 4.18 -5.78
C ASN A 95 22.71 5.46 -5.24
N ALA A 96 23.25 6.62 -5.59
CA ALA A 96 22.74 7.94 -5.19
C ALA A 96 21.31 8.23 -5.67
N HIS A 97 20.77 7.41 -6.58
CA HIS A 97 19.42 7.53 -7.11
C HIS A 97 18.45 6.52 -6.49
N GLY A 98 18.92 5.74 -5.49
CA GLY A 98 18.12 4.69 -4.85
C GLY A 98 17.77 3.59 -5.83
N LEU A 99 18.73 3.18 -6.65
CA LEU A 99 18.62 2.05 -7.58
C LEU A 99 19.68 1.01 -7.24
N ARG A 100 19.37 -0.25 -7.48
CA ARG A 100 20.32 -1.36 -7.38
C ARG A 100 21.13 -1.49 -8.67
N ASP A 101 21.85 -0.42 -8.97
CA ASP A 101 22.76 -0.31 -10.09
C ASP A 101 24.09 0.29 -9.61
N ARG A 102 25.12 0.18 -10.43
CA ARG A 102 26.37 0.92 -10.22
C ARG A 102 26.12 2.44 -10.22
N PRO A 103 27.04 3.26 -9.70
CA PRO A 103 26.90 4.71 -9.76
C PRO A 103 26.72 5.22 -11.20
N ARG A 104 25.68 6.02 -11.45
CA ARG A 104 25.33 6.59 -12.76
C ARG A 104 25.21 8.10 -12.71
N SER A 105 25.60 8.77 -13.79
CA SER A 105 25.34 10.18 -14.02
C SER A 105 24.10 10.36 -14.89
N HIS A 106 23.30 11.39 -14.61
CA HIS A 106 22.23 11.81 -15.51
C HIS A 106 22.79 12.25 -16.87
N ALA A 107 23.97 12.88 -16.90
CA ALA A 107 24.63 13.21 -18.15
C ALA A 107 25.14 11.93 -18.83
N ARG A 108 24.87 11.81 -20.14
CA ARG A 108 25.34 10.69 -20.97
C ARG A 108 26.87 10.69 -21.01
N PRO A 109 27.55 9.59 -20.63
CA PRO A 109 29.01 9.51 -20.69
C PRO A 109 29.53 9.66 -22.12
N ALA A 110 30.75 10.17 -22.26
CA ALA A 110 31.41 10.28 -23.56
C ALA A 110 31.58 8.89 -24.19
N GLY A 111 31.24 8.78 -25.49
CA GLY A 111 31.32 7.52 -26.24
C GLY A 111 30.10 6.60 -26.09
N ILE A 112 29.12 6.95 -25.26
CA ILE A 112 27.82 6.27 -25.20
C ILE A 112 26.86 6.98 -26.16
N GLU A 113 26.29 6.21 -27.09
CA GLU A 113 25.33 6.70 -28.09
C GLU A 113 23.90 6.30 -27.76
N ARG A 114 23.71 5.20 -27.02
CA ARG A 114 22.39 4.66 -26.68
C ARG A 114 22.29 4.33 -25.19
N ARG A 115 21.14 4.63 -24.59
CA ARG A 115 20.74 4.26 -23.23
C ARG A 115 19.52 3.35 -23.29
N VAL A 116 19.68 2.15 -22.73
CA VAL A 116 18.61 1.19 -22.54
C VAL A 116 18.29 1.12 -21.06
N LEU A 117 17.02 1.33 -20.72
CA LEU A 117 16.55 1.25 -19.35
C LEU A 117 15.72 -0.03 -19.20
N LEU A 118 16.15 -0.92 -18.31
CA LEU A 118 15.38 -2.11 -17.96
C LEU A 118 14.47 -1.75 -16.80
N LEU A 119 13.17 -1.79 -17.05
CA LEU A 119 12.12 -1.51 -16.07
C LEU A 119 11.43 -2.81 -15.70
N GLY A 120 11.21 -3.08 -14.41
CA GLY A 120 10.48 -4.26 -13.98
C GLY A 120 10.62 -4.53 -12.48
N ASP A 121 10.07 -5.64 -12.04
CA ASP A 121 10.06 -6.04 -10.63
C ASP A 121 11.43 -6.63 -10.19
N SER A 122 11.42 -7.43 -9.14
CA SER A 122 12.51 -8.18 -8.51
C SER A 122 13.36 -9.00 -9.49
N VAL A 123 12.81 -9.39 -10.64
CA VAL A 123 13.56 -10.06 -11.73
C VAL A 123 14.60 -9.10 -12.32
N VAL A 124 14.21 -7.84 -12.59
CA VAL A 124 15.13 -6.81 -13.07
C VAL A 124 16.04 -6.34 -11.93
N GLU A 125 15.51 -6.21 -10.72
CA GLU A 125 16.28 -5.83 -9.52
C GLU A 125 17.41 -6.84 -9.24
N GLY A 126 17.27 -8.09 -9.71
CA GLY A 126 18.23 -9.17 -9.49
C GLY A 126 18.10 -9.79 -8.10
N HIS A 127 16.88 -9.99 -7.62
CA HIS A 127 16.62 -10.69 -6.36
C HIS A 127 17.36 -12.02 -6.29
N GLY A 128 18.17 -12.25 -5.25
CA GLY A 128 18.92 -13.50 -5.10
C GLY A 128 20.30 -13.53 -5.78
N VAL A 129 20.73 -12.50 -6.52
CA VAL A 129 22.02 -12.48 -7.25
C VAL A 129 22.84 -11.24 -6.92
N ALA A 130 24.16 -11.26 -7.16
CA ALA A 130 25.02 -10.09 -6.96
C ALA A 130 24.76 -9.00 -8.04
N GLU A 131 25.10 -7.74 -7.75
CA GLU A 131 24.95 -6.61 -8.68
C GLU A 131 25.60 -6.90 -10.04
N SER A 132 26.80 -7.48 -10.05
CA SER A 132 27.56 -7.84 -11.25
C SER A 132 26.93 -8.94 -12.12
N ASP A 133 26.02 -9.72 -11.53
CA ASP A 133 25.32 -10.84 -12.16
C ASP A 133 23.85 -10.51 -12.47
N THR A 134 23.44 -9.25 -12.34
CA THR A 134 22.11 -8.80 -12.78
C THR A 134 21.96 -8.87 -14.30
N ILE A 135 20.71 -8.92 -14.78
CA ILE A 135 20.40 -8.90 -16.23
C ILE A 135 21.03 -7.66 -16.89
N SER A 136 20.88 -6.49 -16.26
CA SER A 136 21.43 -5.22 -16.76
C SER A 136 22.96 -5.27 -16.90
N SER A 137 23.67 -5.80 -15.89
CA SER A 137 25.13 -5.89 -15.92
C SER A 137 25.65 -6.88 -16.96
N HIS A 138 24.93 -7.97 -17.23
CA HIS A 138 25.25 -8.87 -18.33
C HIS A 138 24.93 -8.24 -19.69
N LEU A 139 23.78 -7.57 -19.81
CA LEU A 139 23.34 -6.94 -21.06
C LEU A 139 24.29 -5.82 -21.47
N GLU A 140 24.71 -4.97 -20.52
CA GLU A 140 25.69 -3.91 -20.77
C GLU A 140 27.01 -4.45 -21.31
N ARG A 141 27.49 -5.60 -20.78
CA ARG A 141 28.70 -6.25 -21.29
C ARG A 141 28.53 -6.80 -22.70
N ILE A 142 27.35 -7.33 -23.03
CA ILE A 142 27.05 -7.85 -24.37
C ILE A 142 26.96 -6.71 -25.40
N LEU A 143 26.46 -5.55 -24.99
CA LEU A 143 26.27 -4.38 -25.84
C LEU A 143 27.39 -3.32 -25.71
N ALA A 144 28.50 -3.66 -25.04
CA ALA A 144 29.58 -2.73 -24.77
C ALA A 144 30.20 -2.15 -26.06
N ASP A 145 30.38 -3.00 -27.07
CA ASP A 145 30.92 -2.60 -28.38
C ASP A 145 29.91 -1.78 -29.21
N GLU A 146 28.63 -1.80 -28.83
CA GLU A 146 27.54 -1.05 -29.46
C GLU A 146 27.33 0.33 -28.81
N ARG A 147 28.30 0.83 -28.04
CA ARG A 147 28.25 2.14 -27.36
C ARG A 147 26.97 2.33 -26.55
N THR A 148 26.48 1.25 -25.95
CA THR A 148 25.20 1.21 -25.25
C THR A 148 25.42 1.14 -23.74
N GLU A 149 24.79 2.05 -23.01
CA GLU A 149 24.68 2.02 -21.56
C GLU A 149 23.36 1.36 -21.16
N VAL A 150 23.39 0.45 -20.19
CA VAL A 150 22.19 -0.25 -19.72
C VAL A 150 21.96 0.07 -18.25
N LEU A 151 20.80 0.63 -17.93
CA LEU A 151 20.43 1.04 -16.59
C LEU A 151 19.43 0.06 -15.97
N ASN A 152 19.64 -0.25 -14.69
CA ASN A 152 18.75 -1.10 -13.91
C ASN A 152 17.72 -0.24 -13.15
N PHE A 153 16.45 -0.33 -13.55
CA PHE A 153 15.31 0.26 -12.86
C PHE A 153 14.38 -0.83 -12.33
N GLY A 154 15.00 -1.88 -11.79
CA GLY A 154 14.34 -2.99 -11.13
C GLY A 154 14.11 -2.73 -9.64
N VAL A 155 12.93 -3.09 -9.15
CA VAL A 155 12.50 -2.81 -7.77
C VAL A 155 11.49 -3.86 -7.31
N SER A 156 11.68 -4.43 -6.11
CA SER A 156 10.79 -5.48 -5.61
C SER A 156 9.39 -4.97 -5.25
N GLY A 157 8.37 -5.73 -5.65
CA GLY A 157 6.98 -5.60 -5.23
C GLY A 157 6.18 -4.53 -5.96
N TYR A 158 6.68 -4.04 -7.10
CA TYR A 158 5.95 -3.12 -7.95
C TYR A 158 5.13 -3.88 -9.01
N ASN A 159 4.15 -3.18 -9.58
CA ASN A 159 3.49 -3.63 -10.79
C ASN A 159 3.72 -2.61 -11.90
N THR A 160 3.31 -2.95 -13.11
CA THR A 160 3.44 -2.12 -14.31
C THR A 160 3.12 -0.64 -14.08
N ARG A 161 2.08 -0.28 -13.31
CA ARG A 161 1.76 1.14 -13.07
C ARG A 161 2.77 1.83 -12.15
N ALA A 162 3.19 1.16 -11.08
CA ALA A 162 4.21 1.69 -10.17
C ALA A 162 5.58 1.74 -10.84
N GLU A 163 5.93 0.75 -11.66
CA GLU A 163 7.14 0.74 -12.46
C GLU A 163 7.19 1.94 -13.41
N VAL A 164 6.11 2.20 -14.13
CA VAL A 164 6.04 3.37 -15.03
C VAL A 164 6.07 4.70 -14.25
N ALA A 165 5.52 4.72 -13.03
CA ALA A 165 5.67 5.89 -12.15
C ALA A 165 7.15 6.10 -11.71
N LEU A 166 7.90 5.02 -11.47
CA LEU A 166 9.34 5.09 -11.15
C LEU A 166 10.12 5.61 -12.36
N LEU A 167 9.78 5.17 -13.57
CA LEU A 167 10.33 5.71 -14.81
C LEU A 167 10.09 7.22 -14.90
N ALA A 168 8.85 7.67 -14.70
CA ALA A 168 8.50 9.08 -14.76
C ALA A 168 9.27 9.93 -13.74
N GLU A 169 9.38 9.44 -12.51
CA GLU A 169 10.00 10.18 -11.41
C GLU A 169 11.53 10.22 -11.48
N ARG A 170 12.16 9.16 -11.98
CA ARG A 170 13.63 9.00 -11.92
C ARG A 170 14.26 8.63 -13.24
N GLY A 171 13.63 7.78 -14.03
CA GLY A 171 14.21 7.23 -15.25
C GLY A 171 14.37 8.25 -16.37
N LEU A 172 13.39 9.14 -16.55
CA LEU A 172 13.42 10.16 -17.61
C LEU A 172 14.60 11.14 -17.47
N ALA A 173 15.10 11.37 -16.26
CA ALA A 173 16.27 12.21 -16.02
C ALA A 173 17.55 11.65 -16.70
N PHE A 174 17.57 10.36 -17.05
CA PHE A 174 18.67 9.74 -17.78
C PHE A 174 18.50 9.81 -19.31
N ALA A 175 17.43 10.42 -19.84
CA ALA A 175 17.17 10.52 -21.27
C ALA A 175 17.38 9.17 -22.00
N PRO A 176 16.57 8.14 -21.66
CA PRO A 176 16.69 6.82 -22.28
C PRO A 176 16.33 6.91 -23.77
N ASP A 177 16.95 6.08 -24.59
CA ASP A 177 16.56 5.93 -26.00
C ASP A 177 15.61 4.73 -26.16
N VAL A 178 15.75 3.71 -25.30
CA VAL A 178 14.82 2.57 -25.22
C VAL A 178 14.51 2.23 -23.77
N VAL A 179 13.24 2.00 -23.47
CA VAL A 179 12.77 1.43 -22.21
C VAL A 179 12.21 0.04 -22.50
N VAL A 180 12.73 -0.97 -21.82
CA VAL A 180 12.20 -2.34 -21.88
C VAL A 180 11.50 -2.63 -20.56
N LEU A 181 10.18 -2.76 -20.61
CA LEU A 181 9.35 -3.27 -19.53
C LEU A 181 9.44 -4.80 -19.52
N LEU A 182 10.17 -5.36 -18.55
CA LEU A 182 10.29 -6.79 -18.34
C LEU A 182 9.09 -7.30 -17.53
N PHE A 183 8.02 -7.66 -18.22
CA PHE A 183 6.73 -8.03 -17.64
C PHE A 183 6.75 -9.43 -17.04
N VAL A 184 6.32 -9.57 -15.79
CA VAL A 184 6.27 -10.82 -15.02
C VAL A 184 4.81 -11.06 -14.58
N HIS A 185 4.41 -12.31 -14.32
CA HIS A 185 3.03 -12.64 -13.92
C HIS A 185 2.47 -11.79 -12.77
N ASN A 186 3.30 -11.45 -11.79
CA ASN A 186 2.92 -10.70 -10.60
C ASN A 186 2.51 -9.24 -10.89
N ASP A 187 2.84 -8.70 -12.06
CA ASP A 187 2.38 -7.41 -12.57
C ASP A 187 0.84 -7.28 -12.61
N PHE A 188 0.10 -8.38 -12.76
CA PHE A 188 -1.37 -8.35 -12.70
C PHE A 188 -1.96 -8.10 -11.29
N ASN A 189 -1.14 -7.64 -10.33
CA ASN A 189 -1.55 -7.22 -8.99
C ASN A 189 -2.07 -8.37 -8.11
N ARG A 190 -1.41 -9.53 -8.17
CA ARG A 190 -1.70 -10.67 -7.28
C ARG A 190 -0.63 -10.92 -6.23
N GLU A 191 0.58 -10.40 -6.44
CA GLU A 191 1.72 -10.56 -5.51
C GLU A 191 2.46 -9.25 -5.23
N ALA A 192 1.73 -8.13 -5.01
CA ALA A 192 2.30 -7.17 -4.08
C ALA A 192 2.58 -7.95 -2.79
N LEU A 193 3.86 -8.16 -2.45
CA LEU A 193 4.38 -8.96 -1.33
C LEU A 193 3.29 -9.35 -0.34
N ARG A 194 2.89 -10.62 -0.20
CA ARG A 194 1.92 -11.02 0.83
C ARG A 194 2.55 -10.87 2.22
N LEU A 195 2.44 -9.69 2.79
CA LEU A 195 2.63 -9.42 4.21
C LEU A 195 1.27 -8.98 4.73
N GLU A 196 0.39 -9.95 4.98
CA GLU A 196 -0.89 -9.64 5.64
C GLU A 196 -0.61 -9.13 7.05
N ALA A 197 -0.60 -7.81 7.23
CA ALA A 197 -0.63 -7.20 8.55
C ALA A 197 -2.02 -7.49 9.16
N THR A 198 -2.10 -8.54 9.96
CA THR A 198 -3.29 -8.80 10.78
C THR A 198 -3.31 -7.75 11.88
N PRO A 199 -4.39 -6.96 12.08
CA PRO A 199 -4.45 -5.99 13.17
C PRO A 199 -4.22 -6.69 14.51
N ARG A 200 -3.15 -6.31 15.21
CA ARG A 200 -2.70 -7.00 16.42
C ARG A 200 -3.44 -6.47 17.65
N PRO A 201 -3.88 -7.34 18.56
CA PRO A 201 -4.40 -6.90 19.85
C PRO A 201 -3.36 -6.06 20.61
N GLY A 202 -3.78 -5.01 21.32
CA GLY A 202 -2.85 -4.13 22.06
C GLY A 202 -1.96 -4.87 23.07
N TRP A 203 -2.42 -5.99 23.63
CA TRP A 203 -1.62 -6.83 24.51
C TRP A 203 -0.45 -7.51 23.78
N ALA A 204 -0.59 -7.82 22.49
CA ALA A 204 0.45 -8.48 21.70
C ALA A 204 1.61 -7.51 21.45
N ASN A 205 1.32 -6.25 21.11
CA ASN A 205 2.36 -5.21 20.96
C ASN A 205 3.10 -4.98 22.28
N ALA A 206 2.37 -4.89 23.39
CA ALA A 206 2.98 -4.75 24.71
C ALA A 206 3.88 -5.95 25.10
N LEU A 207 3.46 -7.17 24.77
CA LEU A 207 4.27 -8.39 24.97
C LEU A 207 5.48 -8.43 24.04
N PHE A 208 5.32 -8.03 22.79
CA PHE A 208 6.42 -7.94 21.83
C PHE A 208 7.48 -6.92 22.26
N GLU A 209 7.09 -5.75 22.77
CA GLU A 209 8.00 -4.74 23.34
C GLU A 209 8.69 -5.22 24.62
N ARG A 210 8.00 -6.03 25.44
CA ARG A 210 8.45 -6.36 26.80
C ARG A 210 8.91 -7.79 27.00
N SER A 211 8.98 -8.65 25.97
CA SER A 211 9.45 -10.05 26.07
C SER A 211 10.30 -10.43 24.84
N HIS A 212 11.59 -10.74 25.02
CA HIS A 212 12.46 -11.18 23.93
C HIS A 212 12.09 -12.59 23.46
N LEU A 213 11.59 -13.46 24.36
CA LEU A 213 11.07 -14.78 24.01
C LEU A 213 9.82 -14.68 23.12
N PHE A 214 8.84 -13.86 23.52
CA PHE A 214 7.64 -13.62 22.71
C PHE A 214 8.03 -13.04 21.35
N ARG A 215 8.95 -12.07 21.34
CA ARG A 215 9.51 -11.46 20.13
C ARG A 215 10.27 -12.45 19.25
N PHE A 216 11.11 -13.31 19.82
CA PHE A 216 11.84 -14.35 19.11
C PHE A 216 10.87 -15.33 18.46
N ALA A 217 9.87 -15.80 19.21
CA ALA A 217 8.84 -16.66 18.66
C ALA A 217 8.03 -15.94 17.57
N ALA A 218 7.69 -14.67 17.78
CA ALA A 218 6.92 -13.85 16.85
C ALA A 218 7.69 -13.56 15.55
N LEU A 219 8.99 -13.29 15.61
CA LEU A 219 9.81 -13.04 14.41
C LEU A 219 10.26 -14.33 13.72
N ARG A 220 10.55 -15.40 14.48
CA ARG A 220 11.09 -16.66 13.94
C ARG A 220 10.01 -17.54 13.29
N PHE A 221 8.80 -17.50 13.84
CA PHE A 221 7.64 -18.27 13.38
C PHE A 221 6.55 -17.40 12.75
N ASP A 222 6.77 -16.08 12.70
CA ASP A 222 5.86 -15.08 12.12
C ASP A 222 4.41 -15.13 12.64
N PHE A 223 4.22 -15.55 13.89
CA PHE A 223 2.89 -15.60 14.49
C PHE A 223 2.40 -14.18 14.80
N LEU A 224 1.14 -13.87 14.46
CA LEU A 224 0.54 -12.51 14.50
C LEU A 224 1.19 -11.48 13.55
N GLY A 225 2.00 -11.91 12.58
CA GLY A 225 2.52 -11.06 11.51
C GLY A 225 3.46 -9.96 11.99
N PHE A 226 4.26 -10.18 13.04
CA PHE A 226 5.20 -9.18 13.58
C PHE A 226 6.39 -8.88 12.67
N SER A 227 6.67 -9.74 11.68
CA SER A 227 7.61 -9.40 10.62
C SER A 227 7.03 -8.42 9.58
N ALA A 228 5.70 -8.23 9.61
CA ALA A 228 4.91 -7.40 8.70
C ALA A 228 4.42 -6.13 9.40
N ASP A 229 5.31 -5.32 9.98
CA ASP A 229 4.96 -3.94 10.35
C ASP A 229 5.10 -3.02 9.15
N LEU A 230 4.06 -3.14 8.33
CA LEU A 230 3.34 -2.16 7.52
C LEU A 230 2.43 -3.04 6.65
N ASP A 231 1.32 -2.52 6.16
CA ASP A 231 0.51 -3.18 5.12
C ASP A 231 0.89 -2.62 3.73
N PRO A 232 2.14 -2.73 3.22
CA PRO A 232 2.46 -2.32 1.85
C PRO A 232 1.53 -2.97 0.87
N THR A 233 1.17 -4.23 1.10
CA THR A 233 0.32 -5.04 0.24
C THR A 233 -1.07 -4.47 0.08
N GLY A 234 -1.76 -4.18 1.18
CA GLY A 234 -3.09 -3.61 1.17
C GLY A 234 -3.06 -2.14 0.78
N TRP A 235 -2.00 -1.40 1.12
CA TRP A 235 -1.80 -0.05 0.59
C TRP A 235 -1.64 -0.08 -0.94
N ASN A 236 -0.80 -0.97 -1.48
CA ASN A 236 -0.49 -1.15 -2.90
C ASN A 236 -1.74 -1.56 -3.68
N ARG A 237 -2.48 -2.53 -3.14
CA ARG A 237 -3.76 -2.98 -3.68
C ARG A 237 -4.80 -1.86 -3.71
N ARG A 238 -4.81 -0.98 -2.70
CA ARG A 238 -5.69 0.19 -2.64
C ARG A 238 -5.22 1.30 -3.57
N ALA A 239 -3.94 1.63 -3.66
CA ALA A 239 -3.41 2.73 -4.47
C ALA A 239 -3.48 2.46 -5.97
N MET A 240 -3.25 1.21 -6.38
CA MET A 240 -3.03 0.90 -7.80
C MET A 240 -4.31 0.49 -8.54
N GLY A 241 -5.35 0.05 -7.82
CA GLY A 241 -6.65 -0.30 -8.38
C GLY A 241 -6.64 -1.56 -9.24
N GLN A 242 -7.78 -1.85 -9.89
CA GLN A 242 -7.95 -3.07 -10.70
C GLN A 242 -7.38 -2.93 -12.13
N GLY A 243 -7.11 -1.73 -12.63
CA GLY A 243 -6.64 -1.48 -14.02
C GLY A 243 -5.14 -1.19 -14.18
N ASN A 244 -4.30 -1.69 -13.28
CA ASN A 244 -2.89 -1.28 -13.18
C ASN A 244 -2.07 -1.52 -14.48
N VAL A 245 -2.18 -2.71 -15.10
CA VAL A 245 -1.41 -3.05 -16.30
C VAL A 245 -1.80 -2.15 -17.47
N THR A 246 -3.10 -2.05 -17.78
CA THR A 246 -3.57 -1.18 -18.86
C THR A 246 -3.19 0.28 -18.64
N ALA A 247 -3.43 0.81 -17.42
CA ALA A 247 -3.10 2.19 -17.12
C ALA A 247 -1.59 2.46 -17.20
N GLY A 248 -0.77 1.52 -16.73
CA GLY A 248 0.69 1.60 -16.82
C GLY A 248 1.18 1.56 -18.28
N LEU A 249 0.63 0.67 -19.11
CA LEU A 249 1.00 0.61 -20.54
C LEU A 249 0.59 1.86 -21.32
N ARG A 250 -0.61 2.41 -21.06
CA ARG A 250 -1.04 3.72 -21.61
C ARG A 250 -0.09 4.83 -21.22
N GLU A 251 0.28 4.90 -19.95
CA GLU A 251 1.20 5.92 -19.46
C GLU A 251 2.62 5.74 -20.03
N LEU A 252 3.09 4.49 -20.18
CA LEU A 252 4.39 4.20 -20.77
C LEU A 252 4.46 4.66 -22.23
N GLU A 253 3.40 4.42 -23.02
CA GLU A 253 3.33 4.92 -24.40
C GLU A 253 3.26 6.45 -24.44
N ARG A 254 2.43 7.08 -23.60
CA ARG A 254 2.36 8.53 -23.48
C ARG A 254 3.72 9.17 -23.17
N LEU A 255 4.47 8.59 -22.23
CA LEU A 255 5.82 9.05 -21.86
C LEU A 255 6.82 8.80 -22.99
N ALA A 256 6.71 7.67 -23.69
CA ALA A 256 7.55 7.34 -24.84
C ALA A 256 7.41 8.40 -25.94
N ASP A 257 6.17 8.79 -26.25
CA ASP A 257 5.85 9.83 -27.23
C ASP A 257 6.33 11.22 -26.77
N GLU A 258 6.07 11.59 -25.51
CA GLU A 258 6.44 12.89 -24.96
C GLU A 258 7.97 13.10 -24.91
N HIS A 259 8.72 12.04 -24.57
CA HIS A 259 10.16 12.12 -24.35
C HIS A 259 11.01 11.51 -25.48
N GLY A 260 10.38 10.95 -26.51
CA GLY A 260 11.04 10.47 -27.71
C GLY A 260 11.88 9.20 -27.52
N PHE A 261 11.44 8.26 -26.68
CA PHE A 261 12.10 6.96 -26.51
C PHE A 261 11.23 5.81 -27.02
N THR A 262 11.83 4.67 -27.38
CA THR A 262 11.04 3.46 -27.71
C THR A 262 10.66 2.71 -26.44
N ALA A 263 9.37 2.41 -26.26
CA ALA A 263 8.90 1.45 -25.26
C ALA A 263 8.72 0.03 -25.84
N LEU A 264 9.27 -0.98 -25.17
CA LEU A 264 9.13 -2.40 -25.51
C LEU A 264 8.64 -3.20 -24.31
N VAL A 265 7.80 -4.22 -24.53
CA VAL A 265 7.39 -5.17 -23.50
C VAL A 265 8.08 -6.51 -23.75
N ALA A 266 8.84 -7.00 -22.77
CA ALA A 266 9.48 -8.31 -22.82
C ALA A 266 8.85 -9.21 -21.75
N VAL A 267 8.21 -10.30 -22.16
CA VAL A 267 7.49 -11.20 -21.26
C VAL A 267 8.46 -12.22 -20.65
N TRP A 268 8.63 -12.13 -19.33
CA TRP A 268 9.40 -13.06 -18.54
C TRP A 268 8.62 -14.36 -18.31
N PRO A 269 9.23 -15.53 -18.53
CA PRO A 269 8.55 -16.80 -18.35
C PRO A 269 8.59 -17.30 -16.90
N THR A 270 7.77 -18.30 -16.61
CA THR A 270 7.82 -19.09 -15.38
C THR A 270 8.49 -20.43 -15.66
N PHE A 271 9.42 -20.81 -14.78
CA PHE A 271 10.27 -21.99 -14.94
C PHE A 271 9.79 -23.13 -14.06
N LEU A 272 9.22 -24.16 -14.67
CA LEU A 272 8.78 -25.38 -14.00
C LEU A 272 9.88 -26.45 -14.04
N ASP A 273 9.69 -27.54 -13.28
CA ASP A 273 10.65 -28.63 -13.25
C ASP A 273 10.84 -29.32 -14.61
N GLN A 274 9.79 -29.31 -15.44
CA GLN A 274 9.72 -30.06 -16.71
C GLN A 274 9.60 -29.15 -17.94
N GLY A 275 9.61 -27.83 -17.77
CA GLY A 275 9.41 -26.91 -18.90
C GLY A 275 9.35 -25.44 -18.50
N VAL A 276 9.24 -24.60 -19.52
CA VAL A 276 9.15 -23.14 -19.40
C VAL A 276 7.79 -22.72 -19.98
N ILE A 277 7.03 -21.91 -19.24
CA ILE A 277 5.71 -21.43 -19.66
C ILE A 277 5.67 -19.91 -19.63
N ASP A 278 4.93 -19.29 -20.55
CA ASP A 278 4.67 -17.86 -20.51
C ASP A 278 3.42 -17.56 -19.68
N THR A 279 3.51 -16.67 -18.69
CA THR A 279 2.47 -16.44 -17.68
C THR A 279 1.76 -15.09 -17.79
N GLY A 280 1.87 -14.42 -18.94
CA GLY A 280 1.24 -13.13 -19.27
C GLY A 280 -0.29 -13.15 -19.43
N GLY A 281 -1.00 -13.90 -18.59
CA GLY A 281 -2.46 -14.16 -18.62
C GLY A 281 -2.89 -15.49 -18.00
N VAL A 282 -1.94 -16.33 -17.56
CA VAL A 282 -2.15 -17.63 -16.90
C VAL A 282 -1.35 -17.69 -15.60
N ASP A 283 -1.81 -18.45 -14.61
CA ASP A 283 -1.12 -18.65 -13.34
C ASP A 283 0.15 -19.52 -13.50
N GLU A 284 0.92 -19.69 -12.41
CA GLU A 284 2.13 -20.53 -12.39
C GLU A 284 1.90 -22.01 -12.78
N ARG A 285 0.64 -22.44 -12.91
CA ARG A 285 0.28 -23.80 -13.34
C ARG A 285 -0.22 -23.82 -14.79
N GLY A 286 -0.08 -22.71 -15.52
CA GLY A 286 -0.56 -22.55 -16.89
C GLY A 286 -2.08 -22.41 -17.00
N ARG A 287 -2.81 -22.19 -15.89
CA ARG A 287 -4.27 -22.07 -15.92
C ARG A 287 -4.65 -20.61 -16.18
N PRO A 288 -5.66 -20.33 -17.02
CA PRO A 288 -6.17 -18.97 -17.21
C PRO A 288 -6.46 -18.28 -15.88
N LEU A 289 -6.12 -16.99 -15.79
CA LEU A 289 -6.47 -16.17 -14.63
C LEU A 289 -8.00 -16.21 -14.41
N PRO A 290 -8.51 -16.51 -13.20
CA PRO A 290 -9.95 -16.60 -12.95
C PRO A 290 -10.63 -15.26 -13.24
N SER A 291 -11.68 -15.27 -14.08
CA SER A 291 -12.57 -14.12 -14.28
C SER A 291 -13.45 -13.88 -13.05
N ARG A 292 -13.99 -12.66 -12.93
CA ARG A 292 -14.90 -12.26 -11.84
C ARG A 292 -16.17 -13.12 -11.78
N ASP A 293 -16.50 -13.79 -12.87
CA ASP A 293 -17.74 -14.54 -13.08
C ASP A 293 -17.52 -16.06 -13.01
N GLY A 294 -16.30 -16.52 -12.69
CA GLY A 294 -15.93 -17.93 -12.68
C GLY A 294 -15.84 -18.57 -14.08
N ARG A 295 -15.98 -17.78 -15.15
CA ARG A 295 -15.79 -18.22 -16.53
C ARG A 295 -14.30 -18.28 -16.86
N THR A 296 -13.89 -19.28 -17.61
CA THR A 296 -12.54 -19.37 -18.16
C THR A 296 -12.39 -18.26 -19.20
N PRO A 297 -11.45 -17.31 -19.05
CA PRO A 297 -11.07 -16.42 -20.15
C PRO A 297 -10.77 -17.25 -21.40
N PRO A 298 -10.90 -16.71 -22.62
CA PRO A 298 -10.50 -17.42 -23.81
C PRO A 298 -9.07 -17.92 -23.61
N ALA A 299 -8.96 -19.25 -23.49
CA ALA A 299 -7.74 -19.88 -23.03
C ALA A 299 -6.62 -19.52 -24.00
N ALA A 300 -5.46 -19.18 -23.44
CA ALA A 300 -4.19 -19.50 -24.09
C ALA A 300 -4.17 -21.03 -24.25
N ALA A 301 -4.74 -21.53 -25.34
CA ALA A 301 -4.37 -22.83 -25.86
C ALA A 301 -2.85 -22.81 -26.10
N GLU A 302 -2.17 -23.95 -26.03
CA GLU A 302 -0.75 -24.05 -26.37
C GLU A 302 -0.49 -23.34 -27.71
N GLY A 303 0.32 -22.27 -27.68
CA GLY A 303 0.63 -21.44 -28.85
C GLY A 303 -0.28 -20.22 -29.11
N GLY A 304 -1.29 -19.95 -28.27
CA GLY A 304 -2.15 -18.77 -28.37
C GLY A 304 -1.52 -17.48 -27.83
N ALA A 305 -2.04 -16.32 -28.24
CA ALA A 305 -1.55 -15.02 -27.78
C ALA A 305 -1.92 -14.72 -26.31
N LEU A 306 -1.00 -14.14 -25.56
CA LEU A 306 -1.14 -13.80 -24.14
C LEU A 306 -2.00 -12.54 -23.96
N VAL A 307 -2.62 -12.39 -22.79
CA VAL A 307 -3.36 -11.17 -22.42
C VAL A 307 -2.46 -9.94 -22.55
N ILE A 308 -1.23 -10.01 -22.04
CA ILE A 308 -0.29 -8.89 -22.11
C ILE A 308 0.05 -8.49 -23.55
N GLU A 309 0.10 -9.44 -24.48
CA GLU A 309 0.37 -9.14 -25.90
C GLU A 309 -0.80 -8.37 -26.53
N HIS A 310 -2.05 -8.69 -26.17
CA HIS A 310 -3.22 -7.93 -26.60
C HIS A 310 -3.24 -6.53 -26.01
N LEU A 311 -2.92 -6.40 -24.70
CA LEU A 311 -2.89 -5.11 -24.01
C LEU A 311 -1.75 -4.22 -24.51
N ALA A 312 -0.56 -4.77 -24.78
CA ALA A 312 0.54 -4.02 -25.37
C ALA A 312 0.18 -3.52 -26.78
N ALA A 313 -0.36 -4.41 -27.63
CA ALA A 313 -0.82 -4.06 -28.98
C ALA A 313 -1.89 -2.95 -28.98
N ALA A 314 -2.81 -2.97 -28.01
CA ALA A 314 -3.84 -1.94 -27.84
C ALA A 314 -3.29 -0.54 -27.59
N ASN A 315 -2.08 -0.47 -27.03
CA ASN A 315 -1.37 0.76 -26.72
C ASN A 315 -0.20 1.00 -27.69
N GLY A 316 -0.19 0.35 -28.86
CA GLY A 316 0.86 0.54 -29.86
C GLY A 316 2.25 0.02 -29.44
N LEU A 317 2.35 -0.81 -28.39
CA LEU A 317 3.61 -1.33 -27.88
C LEU A 317 3.94 -2.71 -28.47
N ALA A 318 5.20 -2.93 -28.81
CA ALA A 318 5.68 -4.25 -29.24
C ALA A 318 5.92 -5.16 -28.02
N ALA A 319 5.43 -6.40 -28.09
CA ALA A 319 5.61 -7.42 -27.05
C ALA A 319 6.41 -8.62 -27.58
N VAL A 320 7.38 -9.11 -26.80
CA VAL A 320 8.22 -10.26 -27.16
C VAL A 320 8.32 -11.24 -25.98
N ARG A 321 8.15 -12.54 -26.25
CA ARG A 321 8.32 -13.59 -25.24
C ARG A 321 9.77 -14.01 -25.11
N LEU A 322 10.27 -14.13 -23.88
CA LEU A 322 11.63 -14.60 -23.64
C LEU A 322 11.72 -16.12 -23.50
N SER A 323 10.60 -16.83 -23.29
CA SER A 323 10.57 -18.29 -23.14
C SER A 323 11.33 -19.07 -24.24
N PRO A 324 11.30 -18.70 -25.54
CA PRO A 324 12.00 -19.49 -26.57
C PRO A 324 13.52 -19.44 -26.43
N TYR A 325 14.05 -18.41 -25.77
CA TYR A 325 15.48 -18.29 -25.53
C TYR A 325 15.95 -19.22 -24.41
N PHE A 326 15.08 -19.75 -23.56
CA PHE A 326 15.47 -20.66 -22.47
C PHE A 326 15.42 -22.15 -22.85
N ALA A 327 15.50 -22.47 -24.14
CA ALA A 327 15.59 -23.85 -24.63
C ALA A 327 16.73 -24.62 -23.96
N LEU A 328 16.47 -25.88 -23.58
CA LEU A 328 17.37 -26.74 -22.82
C LEU A 328 17.76 -28.00 -23.59
N ASP A 329 18.93 -28.55 -23.22
CA ASP A 329 19.28 -29.94 -23.50
C ASP A 329 18.38 -30.91 -22.73
N ALA A 330 18.13 -32.09 -23.30
CA ALA A 330 17.32 -33.12 -22.66
C ALA A 330 17.87 -33.50 -21.27
N GLY A 331 17.03 -33.37 -20.23
CA GLY A 331 17.33 -33.85 -18.87
C GLY A 331 17.72 -32.78 -17.84
N ARG A 332 17.87 -31.50 -18.23
CA ARG A 332 18.07 -30.41 -17.27
C ARG A 332 16.74 -29.88 -16.74
N ASN A 333 16.71 -29.52 -15.46
CA ASN A 333 15.55 -28.92 -14.81
C ASN A 333 15.60 -27.38 -14.95
N PRO A 334 14.71 -26.74 -15.73
CA PRO A 334 14.73 -25.30 -15.97
C PRO A 334 14.62 -24.47 -14.70
N ARG A 335 13.78 -24.90 -13.75
CA ARG A 335 13.61 -24.20 -12.47
C ARG A 335 14.93 -24.12 -11.70
N LEU A 336 15.68 -25.21 -11.63
CA LEU A 336 16.94 -25.25 -10.90
C LEU A 336 18.11 -24.60 -11.66
N GLU A 337 18.06 -24.59 -12.99
CA GLU A 337 19.11 -24.00 -13.82
C GLU A 337 18.97 -22.48 -13.94
N TRP A 338 17.77 -22.02 -14.29
CA TRP A 338 17.54 -20.61 -14.65
C TRP A 338 17.01 -19.77 -13.50
N THR A 339 16.54 -20.35 -12.40
CA THR A 339 16.03 -19.61 -11.25
C THR A 339 16.78 -19.96 -9.97
N ASN A 340 16.58 -19.18 -8.92
CA ASN A 340 17.05 -19.51 -7.57
C ASN A 340 16.31 -20.73 -6.93
N GLY A 341 15.39 -21.35 -7.70
CA GLY A 341 14.53 -22.47 -7.30
C GLY A 341 13.05 -22.09 -7.15
N ASP A 342 12.69 -20.80 -7.19
CA ASP A 342 11.33 -20.30 -6.96
C ASP A 342 10.47 -20.11 -8.22
N ARG A 343 10.96 -20.55 -9.38
CA ARG A 343 10.27 -20.50 -10.69
C ARG A 343 10.23 -19.13 -11.38
N THR A 344 10.68 -18.07 -10.73
CA THR A 344 10.56 -16.71 -11.28
C THR A 344 11.89 -15.98 -11.24
N HIS A 345 12.54 -15.89 -10.08
CA HIS A 345 13.71 -15.04 -9.91
C HIS A 345 14.95 -15.71 -10.49
N PRO A 346 15.65 -15.04 -11.43
CA PRO A 346 16.73 -15.66 -12.17
C PRO A 346 17.91 -16.02 -11.27
N SER A 347 18.52 -17.17 -11.53
CA SER A 347 19.88 -17.47 -11.06
C SER A 347 20.87 -16.60 -11.84
N ALA A 348 22.15 -16.58 -11.44
CA ALA A 348 23.18 -15.92 -12.25
C ALA A 348 23.27 -16.47 -13.69
N ALA A 349 22.98 -17.76 -13.89
CA ALA A 349 22.89 -18.34 -15.24
C ALA A 349 21.63 -17.84 -15.98
N GLY A 350 20.50 -17.75 -15.28
CA GLY A 350 19.27 -17.14 -15.80
C GLY A 350 19.46 -15.70 -16.24
N CYS A 351 20.13 -14.87 -15.42
CA CYS A 351 20.44 -13.49 -15.76
C CYS A 351 21.28 -13.36 -17.03
N ARG A 352 22.32 -14.22 -17.17
CA ARG A 352 23.12 -14.29 -18.40
C ARG A 352 22.28 -14.61 -19.62
N ARG A 353 21.41 -15.62 -19.51
CA ARG A 353 20.60 -16.07 -20.63
C ARG A 353 19.55 -15.03 -21.03
N ALA A 354 18.92 -14.41 -20.04
CA ALA A 354 18.01 -13.27 -20.22
C ALA A 354 18.69 -12.09 -20.93
N ALA A 355 19.90 -11.74 -20.52
CA ALA A 355 20.67 -10.67 -21.16
C ALA A 355 20.99 -10.97 -22.63
N GLN A 356 21.31 -12.22 -22.97
CA GLN A 356 21.49 -12.64 -24.36
C GLN A 356 20.19 -12.49 -25.17
N ALA A 357 19.06 -12.90 -24.60
CA ALA A 357 17.75 -12.77 -25.23
C ALA A 357 17.40 -11.29 -25.46
N LEU A 358 17.57 -10.44 -24.46
CA LEU A 358 17.30 -9.00 -24.57
C LEU A 358 18.22 -8.29 -25.56
N ALA A 359 19.50 -8.69 -25.66
CA ALA A 359 20.41 -8.16 -26.67
C ALA A 359 19.91 -8.48 -28.09
N ASP A 360 19.46 -9.70 -28.33
CA ASP A 360 18.85 -10.09 -29.61
C ASP A 360 17.57 -9.27 -29.89
N VAL A 361 16.67 -9.14 -28.91
CA VAL A 361 15.46 -8.31 -29.01
C VAL A 361 15.80 -6.86 -29.39
N LEU A 362 16.78 -6.26 -28.73
CA LEU A 362 17.19 -4.87 -28.99
C LEU A 362 17.81 -4.66 -30.38
N ARG A 363 18.55 -5.66 -30.87
CA ARG A 363 19.13 -5.65 -32.23
C ARG A 363 18.05 -5.83 -33.29
N ARG A 364 17.12 -6.77 -33.09
CA ARG A 364 15.96 -6.98 -33.97
C ARG A 364 15.06 -5.74 -34.02
N HIS A 365 14.85 -5.08 -32.88
CA HIS A 365 14.15 -3.80 -32.85
C HIS A 365 14.90 -2.72 -33.67
N ALA A 366 16.22 -2.59 -33.48
CA ALA A 366 17.02 -1.62 -34.24
C ALA A 366 17.04 -1.91 -35.75
N ALA A 367 16.94 -3.18 -36.14
CA ALA A 367 16.79 -3.61 -37.54
C ALA A 367 15.37 -3.39 -38.11
N GLY A 368 14.42 -2.91 -37.29
CA GLY A 368 13.03 -2.73 -37.70
C GLY A 368 12.24 -4.03 -37.82
N GLU A 369 12.73 -5.14 -37.24
CA GLU A 369 12.06 -6.45 -37.30
C GLU A 369 11.01 -6.65 -36.21
N LEU A 370 10.98 -5.77 -35.21
CA LEU A 370 9.97 -5.76 -34.15
C LEU A 370 9.02 -4.61 -34.39
N HIS A 371 7.77 -4.95 -34.71
CA HIS A 371 6.67 -4.02 -34.85
C HIS A 371 5.63 -4.26 -33.75
N PRO A 372 4.84 -3.24 -33.38
CA PRO A 372 3.63 -3.45 -32.60
C PRO A 372 2.82 -4.55 -33.26
N THR A 373 2.63 -5.67 -32.56
CA THR A 373 1.87 -6.78 -33.10
C THR A 373 0.46 -6.26 -33.37
N ARG A 374 -0.05 -6.43 -34.59
CA ARG A 374 -1.48 -6.23 -34.84
C ARG A 374 -2.22 -7.06 -33.78
N PRO A 375 -3.23 -6.51 -33.08
CA PRO A 375 -3.85 -7.21 -31.96
C PRO A 375 -4.24 -8.62 -32.43
N PRO A 376 -3.78 -9.67 -31.73
CA PRO A 376 -4.06 -11.04 -32.11
C PRO A 376 -5.57 -11.25 -32.28
N ALA A 377 -5.97 -12.20 -33.12
CA ALA A 377 -7.38 -12.56 -33.23
C ALA A 377 -7.90 -13.00 -31.85
N GLY A 378 -8.87 -12.28 -31.28
CA GLY A 378 -9.25 -12.44 -29.88
C GLY A 378 -10.20 -11.35 -29.37
N PRO A 379 -10.53 -11.36 -28.06
CA PRO A 379 -11.34 -10.31 -27.44
C PRO A 379 -10.66 -8.93 -27.54
N THR A 380 -11.46 -7.87 -27.69
CA THR A 380 -10.92 -6.50 -27.69
C THR A 380 -10.29 -6.17 -26.33
N PRO A 381 -9.37 -5.19 -26.26
CA PRO A 381 -8.78 -4.74 -25.00
C PRO A 381 -9.85 -4.38 -23.95
N GLU A 382 -10.93 -3.72 -24.35
CA GLU A 382 -12.06 -3.39 -23.45
C GLU A 382 -12.83 -4.64 -23.01
N GLY A 383 -12.90 -5.66 -23.87
CA GLY A 383 -13.48 -6.97 -23.56
C GLY A 383 -12.64 -7.73 -22.53
N ILE A 384 -11.31 -7.75 -22.73
CA ILE A 384 -10.32 -8.31 -21.80
C ILE A 384 -10.39 -7.58 -20.46
N GLU A 385 -10.41 -6.25 -20.47
CA GLU A 385 -10.50 -5.43 -19.27
C GLU A 385 -11.79 -5.72 -18.49
N ARG A 386 -12.92 -5.86 -19.17
CA ARG A 386 -14.19 -6.19 -18.55
C ARG A 386 -14.20 -7.60 -17.97
N GLU A 387 -13.69 -8.58 -18.70
CA GLU A 387 -13.70 -10.00 -18.33
C GLU A 387 -12.74 -10.30 -17.17
N LEU A 388 -11.55 -9.71 -17.18
CA LEU A 388 -10.58 -9.82 -16.09
C LEU A 388 -10.92 -8.89 -14.91
N GLY A 389 -11.98 -8.08 -15.02
CA GLY A 389 -12.36 -7.10 -13.99
C GLY A 389 -11.35 -5.96 -13.83
N LEU A 390 -10.45 -5.76 -14.81
CA LEU A 390 -9.48 -4.66 -14.86
C LEU A 390 -10.18 -3.31 -15.12
N GLY A 391 -11.36 -3.34 -15.76
CA GLY A 391 -12.27 -2.21 -15.94
C GLY A 391 -13.10 -1.92 -14.68
N GLY A 392 -12.44 -1.68 -13.55
CA GLY A 392 -13.06 -1.12 -12.35
C GLY A 392 -12.56 0.31 -12.17
N SER A 393 -13.40 1.21 -11.64
CA SER A 393 -13.02 2.59 -11.28
C SER A 393 -11.60 2.54 -10.71
N ALA A 394 -10.68 3.26 -11.37
CA ALA A 394 -9.35 3.46 -10.85
C ALA A 394 -9.54 3.85 -9.40
N VAL A 395 -9.02 3.05 -8.47
CA VAL A 395 -8.94 3.59 -7.12
C VAL A 395 -8.05 4.80 -7.27
N SER A 396 -8.66 5.97 -7.13
CA SER A 396 -7.99 7.22 -7.43
C SER A 396 -6.81 7.33 -6.47
N TYR A 397 -5.60 7.43 -7.01
CA TYR A 397 -4.36 7.79 -6.33
C TYR A 397 -4.58 8.92 -5.31
N ALA A 398 -5.50 9.80 -5.66
CA ALA A 398 -5.92 10.91 -4.86
C ALA A 398 -6.69 10.55 -3.58
N ARG A 399 -7.44 9.45 -3.56
CA ARG A 399 -8.04 8.91 -2.32
C ARG A 399 -6.95 8.40 -1.37
N VAL A 400 -5.88 7.83 -1.90
CA VAL A 400 -4.74 7.37 -1.08
C VAL A 400 -3.99 8.56 -0.51
N LEU A 401 -3.69 9.58 -1.32
CA LEU A 401 -3.10 10.84 -0.85
C LEU A 401 -3.97 11.55 0.20
N VAL A 402 -5.29 11.59 0.00
CA VAL A 402 -6.22 12.13 1.00
C VAL A 402 -6.13 11.35 2.31
N ASN A 403 -6.17 10.02 2.25
CA ASN A 403 -6.08 9.19 3.46
C ASN A 403 -4.73 9.34 4.17
N ASP A 404 -3.63 9.45 3.41
CA ASP A 404 -2.31 9.65 3.99
C ASP A 404 -2.20 11.02 4.65
N GLY A 405 -2.73 12.05 3.99
CA GLY A 405 -2.86 13.39 4.54
C GLY A 405 -3.66 13.43 5.86
N VAL A 406 -4.81 12.73 5.90
CA VAL A 406 -5.64 12.59 7.11
C VAL A 406 -4.87 11.89 8.22
N ARG A 407 -4.15 10.81 7.90
CA ARG A 407 -3.32 10.10 8.87
C ARG A 407 -2.22 11.00 9.43
N HIS A 408 -1.51 11.74 8.58
CA HIS A 408 -0.50 12.71 9.01
C HIS A 408 -1.10 13.81 9.91
N LEU A 409 -2.31 14.27 9.60
CA LEU A 409 -3.06 15.22 10.42
C LEU A 409 -3.38 14.63 11.81
N ASP A 410 -3.88 13.40 11.87
CA ASP A 410 -4.21 12.71 13.12
C ASP A 410 -2.97 12.48 14.00
N GLU A 411 -1.82 12.23 13.38
CA GLU A 411 -0.52 12.05 14.04
C GLU A 411 0.17 13.40 14.37
N GLY A 412 -0.41 14.53 13.98
CA GLY A 412 0.10 15.88 14.26
C GLY A 412 1.28 16.33 13.37
N ARG A 413 1.60 15.57 12.33
CA ARG A 413 2.63 15.90 11.32
C ARG A 413 2.05 16.79 10.23
N LEU A 414 1.88 18.07 10.57
CA LEU A 414 1.07 19.01 9.79
C LEU A 414 1.67 19.35 8.42
N ASP A 415 3.00 19.46 8.29
CA ASP A 415 3.64 19.83 7.03
C ASP A 415 3.57 18.67 6.01
N GLU A 416 3.74 17.43 6.47
CA GLU A 416 3.56 16.24 5.65
C GLU A 416 2.10 16.03 5.24
N ALA A 417 1.16 16.36 6.14
CA ALA A 417 -0.27 16.37 5.79
C ALA A 417 -0.57 17.39 4.68
N ILE A 418 -0.01 18.61 4.78
CA ILE A 418 -0.16 19.64 3.74
C ILE A 418 0.43 19.14 2.41
N ALA A 419 1.63 18.56 2.42
CA ALA A 419 2.28 18.06 1.22
C ALA A 419 1.42 16.99 0.51
N ALA A 420 1.02 15.94 1.24
CA ALA A 420 0.21 14.86 0.68
C ALA A 420 -1.14 15.36 0.15
N LEU A 421 -1.83 16.23 0.89
CA LEU A 421 -3.13 16.75 0.45
C LEU A 421 -3.01 17.75 -0.70
N THR A 422 -1.89 18.47 -0.83
CA THR A 422 -1.64 19.37 -1.96
C THR A 422 -1.45 18.57 -3.24
N THR A 423 -0.66 17.50 -3.21
CA THR A 423 -0.56 16.57 -4.34
C THR A 423 -1.92 15.95 -4.67
N ALA A 424 -2.76 15.68 -3.67
CA ALA A 424 -4.11 15.17 -3.90
C ALA A 424 -5.01 16.13 -4.69
N LEU A 425 -4.70 17.43 -4.77
CA LEU A 425 -5.49 18.41 -5.53
C LEU A 425 -5.31 18.30 -7.04
N GLU A 426 -4.23 17.66 -7.50
CA GLU A 426 -3.94 17.48 -8.92
C GLU A 426 -5.02 16.63 -9.63
N GLN A 427 -5.73 15.81 -8.85
CA GLN A 427 -6.72 14.87 -9.34
C GLN A 427 -8.14 15.38 -9.05
N GLU A 428 -9.04 15.33 -10.03
CA GLU A 428 -10.36 15.95 -9.91
C GLU A 428 -11.23 15.31 -8.83
N ASP A 429 -11.27 13.97 -8.80
CA ASP A 429 -12.15 13.17 -7.93
C ASP A 429 -11.88 13.32 -6.42
N SER A 430 -10.74 13.88 -6.04
CA SER A 430 -10.35 14.12 -4.63
C SER A 430 -10.41 15.58 -4.23
N ARG A 431 -10.59 16.53 -5.14
CA ARG A 431 -10.41 17.96 -4.84
C ARG A 431 -11.26 18.41 -3.65
N LEU A 432 -12.51 17.93 -3.57
CA LEU A 432 -13.38 18.22 -2.43
C LEU A 432 -12.77 17.75 -1.10
N ALA A 433 -12.38 16.48 -1.04
CA ALA A 433 -11.83 15.87 0.17
C ALA A 433 -10.44 16.43 0.53
N ALA A 434 -9.61 16.70 -0.47
CA ALA A 434 -8.29 17.28 -0.30
C ALA A 434 -8.37 18.74 0.20
N HIS A 435 -9.19 19.58 -0.42
CA HIS A 435 -9.43 20.95 0.06
C HIS A 435 -10.02 20.97 1.48
N TYR A 436 -11.01 20.12 1.77
CA TYR A 436 -11.58 20.02 3.12
C TYR A 436 -10.53 19.65 4.18
N ASN A 437 -9.73 18.61 3.92
CA ASN A 437 -8.71 18.18 4.88
C ASN A 437 -7.55 19.17 4.98
N LEU A 438 -7.15 19.85 3.89
CA LEU A 438 -6.18 20.96 3.95
C LEU A 438 -6.68 22.06 4.89
N ALA A 439 -7.95 22.41 4.78
CA ALA A 439 -8.54 23.41 5.67
C ALA A 439 -8.46 23.00 7.14
N LEU A 440 -8.76 21.74 7.47
CA LEU A 440 -8.58 21.21 8.83
C LEU A 440 -7.12 21.23 9.28
N THR A 441 -6.18 20.87 8.42
CA THR A 441 -4.74 20.89 8.71
C THR A 441 -4.26 22.30 9.01
N TYR A 442 -4.64 23.29 8.20
CA TYR A 442 -4.33 24.70 8.45
C TYR A 442 -5.01 25.24 9.72
N LEU A 443 -6.24 24.83 10.03
CA LEU A 443 -6.89 25.18 11.31
C LEU A 443 -6.11 24.65 12.51
N ARG A 444 -5.55 23.44 12.40
CA ARG A 444 -4.72 22.80 13.44
C ARG A 444 -3.36 23.48 13.58
N LYS A 445 -2.81 23.98 12.47
CA LYS A 445 -1.57 24.78 12.43
C LYS A 445 -1.76 26.20 12.98
N GLY A 446 -3.01 26.68 13.05
CA GLY A 446 -3.36 28.03 13.51
C GLY A 446 -3.52 29.06 12.37
N GLU A 447 -3.32 28.64 11.13
CA GLU A 447 -3.35 29.46 9.92
C GLU A 447 -4.79 29.60 9.40
N SER A 448 -5.57 30.45 10.07
CA SER A 448 -7.02 30.59 9.82
C SER A 448 -7.35 31.14 8.42
N ALA A 449 -6.46 31.93 7.82
CA ALA A 449 -6.65 32.49 6.49
C ALA A 449 -6.55 31.41 5.39
N ASP A 450 -5.51 30.58 5.42
CA ASP A 450 -5.37 29.45 4.51
C ASP A 450 -6.50 28.44 4.69
N ALA A 451 -6.86 28.14 5.95
CA ALA A 451 -8.00 27.28 6.22
C ALA A 451 -9.29 27.74 5.52
N ARG A 452 -9.57 29.04 5.59
CA ARG A 452 -10.73 29.63 4.91
C ARG A 452 -10.63 29.47 3.39
N ARG A 453 -9.48 29.81 2.80
CA ARG A 453 -9.25 29.69 1.36
C ARG A 453 -9.52 28.27 0.88
N HIS A 454 -9.06 27.26 1.63
CA HIS A 454 -9.27 25.86 1.29
C HIS A 454 -10.73 25.41 1.47
N PHE A 455 -11.44 25.87 2.51
CA PHE A 455 -12.89 25.60 2.60
C PHE A 455 -13.69 26.27 1.48
N GLU A 456 -13.37 27.51 1.10
CA GLU A 456 -14.03 28.20 -0.02
C GLU A 456 -13.74 27.49 -1.34
N ALA A 457 -12.52 26.97 -1.52
CA ALA A 457 -12.19 26.12 -2.66
C ALA A 457 -12.98 24.80 -2.66
N ALA A 458 -13.16 24.17 -1.50
CA ALA A 458 -14.00 22.98 -1.35
C ALA A 458 -15.47 23.28 -1.74
N LEU A 459 -16.02 24.43 -1.35
CA LEU A 459 -17.36 24.85 -1.77
C LEU A 459 -17.48 25.15 -3.26
N ARG A 460 -16.40 25.57 -3.93
CA ARG A 460 -16.40 25.70 -5.40
C ARG A 460 -16.49 24.34 -6.10
N VAL A 461 -16.00 23.28 -5.48
CA VAL A 461 -16.10 21.90 -5.99
C VAL A 461 -17.49 21.33 -5.71
N ASP A 462 -17.97 21.45 -4.48
CA ASP A 462 -19.32 21.02 -4.08
C ASP A 462 -19.98 22.11 -3.22
N PRO A 463 -20.83 22.96 -3.84
CA PRO A 463 -21.54 24.04 -3.14
C PRO A 463 -22.52 23.55 -2.07
N GLU A 464 -22.96 22.29 -2.13
CA GLU A 464 -23.98 21.71 -1.24
C GLU A 464 -23.34 20.78 -0.19
N SER A 465 -22.03 20.89 0.02
CA SER A 465 -21.32 20.05 0.96
C SER A 465 -21.59 20.46 2.41
N SER A 466 -22.50 19.73 3.07
CA SER A 466 -22.85 19.93 4.50
C SER A 466 -21.60 19.95 5.41
N LEU A 467 -20.63 19.09 5.13
CA LEU A 467 -19.37 18.98 5.86
C LEU A 467 -18.52 20.27 5.76
N VAL A 468 -18.41 20.83 4.55
CA VAL A 468 -17.63 22.05 4.30
C VAL A 468 -18.31 23.26 4.91
N HIS A 469 -19.63 23.38 4.78
CA HIS A 469 -20.43 24.40 5.46
C HIS A 469 -20.25 24.32 6.98
N ALA A 470 -20.28 23.12 7.57
CA ALA A 470 -20.03 22.95 9.00
C ALA A 470 -18.61 23.39 9.41
N GLY A 471 -17.60 23.09 8.58
CA GLY A 471 -16.21 23.52 8.77
C GLY A 471 -16.05 25.03 8.76
N LEU A 472 -16.63 25.72 7.77
CA LEU A 472 -16.65 27.19 7.70
C LEU A 472 -17.37 27.78 8.90
N GLY A 473 -18.55 27.28 9.25
CA GLY A 473 -19.28 27.76 10.40
C GLY A 473 -18.49 27.64 11.71
N ALA A 474 -17.77 26.53 11.90
CA ALA A 474 -16.87 26.36 13.04
C ALA A 474 -15.70 27.37 13.01
N LEU A 475 -15.10 27.62 11.85
CA LEU A 475 -14.04 28.61 11.67
C LEU A 475 -14.51 30.04 11.97
N HIS A 476 -15.63 30.47 11.38
CA HIS A 476 -16.25 31.76 11.64
C HIS A 476 -16.59 31.94 13.12
N SER A 477 -17.11 30.89 13.76
CA SER A 477 -17.36 30.87 15.19
C SER A 477 -16.08 31.08 15.99
N ARG A 478 -14.97 30.39 15.66
CA ARG A 478 -13.67 30.56 16.33
C ARG A 478 -13.14 31.99 16.22
N GLU A 479 -13.36 32.64 15.10
CA GLU A 479 -12.97 34.04 14.85
C GLU A 479 -13.93 35.08 15.46
N GLY A 480 -15.01 34.64 16.12
CA GLY A 480 -16.02 35.54 16.71
C GLY A 480 -17.01 36.12 15.72
N ARG A 481 -17.00 35.68 14.45
CA ARG A 481 -17.92 36.12 13.40
C ARG A 481 -19.20 35.30 13.47
N LEU A 482 -20.04 35.61 14.47
CA LEU A 482 -21.17 34.77 14.87
C LEU A 482 -22.28 34.69 13.80
N GLU A 483 -22.66 35.80 13.15
CA GLU A 483 -23.73 35.76 12.13
C GLU A 483 -23.33 34.93 10.88
N PRO A 484 -22.13 35.12 10.29
CA PRO A 484 -21.66 34.21 9.24
C PRO A 484 -21.55 32.75 9.69
N ALA A 485 -21.21 32.51 10.96
CA ALA A 485 -21.17 31.16 11.50
C ALA A 485 -22.57 30.51 11.54
N LEU A 486 -23.59 31.29 11.91
CA LEU A 486 -24.99 30.84 11.89
C LEU A 486 -25.41 30.49 10.47
N GLU A 487 -25.17 31.37 9.50
CA GLU A 487 -25.54 31.15 8.08
C GLU A 487 -24.99 29.82 7.54
N HIS A 488 -23.68 29.58 7.70
CA HIS A 488 -23.07 28.34 7.24
C HIS A 488 -23.57 27.11 8.00
N LEU A 489 -23.79 27.20 9.32
CA LEU A 489 -24.25 26.06 10.12
C LEU A 489 -25.75 25.74 9.89
N GLU A 490 -26.58 26.75 9.65
CA GLU A 490 -27.97 26.57 9.23
C GLU A 490 -28.04 25.91 7.87
N ARG A 491 -27.19 26.32 6.92
CA ARG A 491 -27.08 25.65 5.62
C ARG A 491 -26.63 24.20 5.77
N ALA A 492 -25.60 23.94 6.57
CA ALA A 492 -25.12 22.59 6.84
C ALA A 492 -26.21 21.69 7.44
N LEU A 493 -27.02 22.23 8.36
CA LEU A 493 -28.12 21.51 9.00
C LEU A 493 -29.29 21.31 8.02
N GLY A 494 -29.60 22.27 7.16
CA GLY A 494 -30.61 22.10 6.11
C GLY A 494 -30.25 20.99 5.13
N LEU A 495 -28.96 20.82 4.82
CA LEU A 495 -28.42 19.75 3.97
C LEU A 495 -28.39 18.38 4.67
N ARG A 496 -28.12 18.36 5.98
CA ARG A 496 -28.16 17.15 6.82
C ARG A 496 -28.87 17.42 8.14
N PRO A 497 -30.21 17.30 8.16
CA PRO A 497 -31.03 17.63 9.33
C PRO A 497 -30.73 16.77 10.56
N ASP A 498 -30.25 15.55 10.33
CA ASP A 498 -29.99 14.55 11.37
C ASP A 498 -28.51 14.51 11.83
N ASP A 499 -27.62 15.42 11.40
CA ASP A 499 -26.22 15.40 11.87
C ASP A 499 -26.09 16.08 13.25
N PRO A 500 -25.88 15.30 14.34
CA PRO A 500 -25.84 15.87 15.68
C PRO A 500 -24.61 16.74 15.93
N ARG A 501 -23.54 16.62 15.12
CA ARG A 501 -22.35 17.48 15.24
C ARG A 501 -22.64 18.87 14.71
N VAL A 502 -23.38 18.97 13.60
CA VAL A 502 -23.82 20.25 13.05
C VAL A 502 -24.79 20.93 14.02
N ALA A 503 -25.75 20.20 14.58
CA ALA A 503 -26.66 20.72 15.60
C ALA A 503 -25.92 21.20 16.86
N ALA A 504 -24.92 20.45 17.34
CA ALA A 504 -24.08 20.87 18.47
C ALA A 504 -23.30 22.16 18.18
N ASN A 505 -22.72 22.28 16.98
CA ASN A 505 -21.98 23.47 16.57
C ASN A 505 -22.91 24.68 16.42
N LEU A 506 -24.05 24.54 15.72
CA LEU A 506 -25.04 25.60 15.54
C LEU A 506 -25.58 26.08 16.88
N GLY A 507 -26.00 25.16 17.74
CA GLY A 507 -26.49 25.50 19.08
C GLY A 507 -25.42 26.20 19.92
N GLY A 508 -24.15 25.78 19.83
CA GLY A 508 -23.04 26.48 20.49
C GLY A 508 -22.87 27.93 20.02
N VAL A 509 -23.04 28.19 18.72
CA VAL A 509 -23.02 29.55 18.15
C VAL A 509 -24.24 30.35 18.60
N LEU A 510 -25.43 29.75 18.61
CA LEU A 510 -26.67 30.38 19.10
C LEU A 510 -26.52 30.81 20.56
N VAL A 511 -25.96 29.96 21.43
CA VAL A 511 -25.67 30.31 22.83
C VAL A 511 -24.69 31.48 22.94
N ARG A 512 -23.61 31.48 22.14
CA ARG A 512 -22.65 32.60 22.10
C ARG A 512 -23.26 33.89 21.57
N SER A 513 -24.29 33.79 20.74
CA SER A 513 -25.04 34.92 20.18
C SER A 513 -26.20 35.37 21.06
N GLY A 514 -26.38 34.79 22.26
CA GLY A 514 -27.47 35.10 23.19
C GLY A 514 -28.84 34.53 22.79
N ARG A 515 -28.92 33.71 21.74
CA ARG A 515 -30.16 33.11 21.22
C ARG A 515 -30.50 31.80 21.94
N PHE A 516 -30.67 31.88 23.26
CA PHE A 516 -30.79 30.71 24.15
C PHE A 516 -32.01 29.82 23.85
N GLU A 517 -33.17 30.43 23.58
CA GLU A 517 -34.40 29.69 23.26
C GLU A 517 -34.28 28.87 21.96
N GLN A 518 -33.61 29.42 20.95
CA GLN A 518 -33.38 28.73 19.69
C GLN A 518 -32.41 27.56 19.89
N ALA A 519 -31.34 27.78 20.66
CA ALA A 519 -30.36 26.74 20.97
C ALA A 519 -30.98 25.56 21.73
N GLU A 520 -31.82 25.82 22.72
CA GLU A 520 -32.48 24.76 23.50
C GLU A 520 -33.42 23.91 22.64
N ARG A 521 -34.26 24.55 21.82
CA ARG A 521 -35.14 23.83 20.88
C ARG A 521 -34.33 22.96 19.93
N LEU A 522 -33.24 23.50 19.38
CA LEU A 522 -32.36 22.77 18.48
C LEU A 522 -31.72 21.56 19.18
N PHE A 523 -31.18 21.72 20.39
CA PHE A 523 -30.59 20.62 21.14
C PHE A 523 -31.61 19.54 21.48
N ARG A 524 -32.80 19.92 21.95
CA ARG A 524 -33.87 18.95 22.25
C ARG A 524 -34.34 18.21 21.01
N SER A 525 -34.47 18.91 19.88
CA SER A 525 -34.80 18.28 18.60
C SER A 525 -33.71 17.29 18.17
N ALA A 526 -32.44 17.66 18.27
CA ALA A 526 -31.32 16.78 17.93
C ALA A 526 -31.26 15.54 18.83
N LEU A 527 -31.60 15.67 20.12
CA LEU A 527 -31.68 14.55 21.07
C LEU A 527 -32.91 13.65 20.88
N ALA A 528 -33.96 14.14 20.21
CA ALA A 528 -35.13 13.35 19.83
C ALA A 528 -34.89 12.53 18.54
N GLY A 529 -33.79 12.79 17.84
CA GLY A 529 -33.37 12.04 16.65
C GLY A 529 -32.88 10.62 16.96
N ARG A 530 -32.54 9.87 15.90
CA ARG A 530 -32.15 8.45 15.99
C ARG A 530 -30.78 8.21 16.65
N GLU A 531 -29.87 9.18 16.59
CA GLU A 531 -28.51 9.05 17.13
C GLU A 531 -28.31 9.91 18.39
N ALA A 532 -28.08 9.25 19.52
CA ALA A 532 -27.74 9.94 20.77
C ALA A 532 -26.29 10.46 20.72
N SER A 533 -26.10 11.78 20.77
CA SER A 533 -24.78 12.40 20.72
C SER A 533 -24.33 12.94 22.08
N PRO A 534 -23.18 12.49 22.62
CA PRO A 534 -22.60 13.04 23.86
C PRO A 534 -22.38 14.56 23.76
N ALA A 535 -21.96 15.05 22.60
CA ALA A 535 -21.68 16.47 22.37
C ALA A 535 -22.92 17.35 22.54
N VAL A 536 -24.08 16.90 22.04
CA VAL A 536 -25.34 17.64 22.16
C VAL A 536 -25.79 17.69 23.63
N HIS A 537 -25.65 16.59 24.37
CA HIS A 537 -25.92 16.57 25.82
C HIS A 537 -25.02 17.55 26.60
N VAL A 538 -23.72 17.62 26.27
CA VAL A 538 -22.80 18.57 26.89
C VAL A 538 -23.21 20.02 26.61
N GLN A 539 -23.63 20.35 25.39
CA GLN A 539 -24.03 21.72 25.06
C GLN A 539 -25.36 22.14 25.71
N LEU A 540 -26.35 21.23 25.76
CA LEU A 540 -27.59 21.48 26.50
C LEU A 540 -27.33 21.65 27.99
N ALA A 541 -26.45 20.83 28.58
CA ALA A 541 -26.05 20.97 29.97
C ALA A 541 -25.41 22.33 30.26
N ARG A 542 -24.52 22.83 29.39
CA ARG A 542 -23.91 24.16 29.52
C ARG A 542 -24.93 25.30 29.41
N LEU A 543 -25.93 25.15 28.54
CA LEU A 543 -27.01 26.12 28.41
C LEU A 543 -27.85 26.19 29.71
N LEU A 544 -28.25 25.04 30.24
CA LEU A 544 -29.00 24.92 31.49
C LEU A 544 -28.19 25.43 32.70
N GLU A 545 -26.89 25.14 32.75
CA GLU A 545 -25.96 25.68 33.74
C GLU A 545 -25.95 27.22 33.73
N ARG A 546 -25.91 27.84 32.54
CA ARG A 546 -25.97 29.32 32.41
C ARG A 546 -27.31 29.92 32.86
N ARG A 547 -28.40 29.15 32.80
CA ARG A 547 -29.73 29.56 33.28
C ARG A 547 -29.97 29.25 34.76
N GLY A 548 -29.01 28.63 35.46
CA GLY A 548 -29.15 28.23 36.87
C GLY A 548 -29.93 26.93 37.08
N GLU A 549 -30.23 26.18 36.02
CA GLU A 549 -30.97 24.91 36.06
C GLU A 549 -30.04 23.73 36.38
N THR A 550 -29.31 23.84 37.50
CA THR A 550 -28.21 22.96 37.93
C THR A 550 -28.59 21.48 37.96
N ALA A 551 -29.80 21.12 38.40
CA ALA A 551 -30.25 19.73 38.47
C ALA A 551 -30.41 19.10 37.08
N GLN A 552 -30.97 19.83 36.11
CA GLN A 552 -31.13 19.35 34.74
C GLN A 552 -29.79 19.31 34.00
N ALA A 553 -28.94 20.32 34.21
CA ALA A 553 -27.57 20.34 33.68
C ALA A 553 -26.78 19.11 34.14
N ARG A 554 -26.87 18.74 35.42
CA ARG A 554 -26.25 17.52 35.97
C ARG A 554 -26.70 16.25 35.24
N ALA A 555 -28.01 16.09 35.02
CA ALA A 555 -28.56 14.92 34.36
C ALA A 555 -28.00 14.76 32.92
N HIS A 556 -27.89 15.85 32.17
CA HIS A 556 -27.34 15.82 30.83
C HIS A 556 -25.81 15.57 30.80
N TYR A 557 -25.04 16.11 31.75
CA TYR A 557 -23.62 15.76 31.86
C TYR A 557 -23.40 14.27 32.19
N LEU A 558 -24.23 13.68 33.06
CA LEU A 558 -24.20 12.25 33.34
C LEU A 558 -24.53 11.43 32.10
N ARG A 559 -25.59 11.80 31.36
CA ARG A 559 -25.95 11.11 30.12
C ARG A 559 -24.85 11.17 29.06
N ALA A 560 -24.14 12.29 28.95
CA ALA A 560 -22.98 12.39 28.06
C ALA A 560 -21.85 11.43 28.46
N LEU A 561 -21.59 11.25 29.76
CA LEU A 561 -20.57 10.31 30.26
C LEU A 561 -21.00 8.84 30.14
N GLU A 562 -22.29 8.53 30.21
CA GLU A 562 -22.80 7.19 29.91
C GLU A 562 -22.54 6.80 28.45
N LEU A 563 -22.74 7.76 27.53
CA LEU A 563 -22.49 7.55 26.10
C LEU A 563 -21.00 7.60 25.74
N ALA A 564 -20.21 8.42 26.45
CA ALA A 564 -18.78 8.58 26.24
C ALA A 564 -18.04 8.76 27.59
N PRO A 565 -17.61 7.66 28.25
CA PRO A 565 -16.98 7.72 29.58
C PRO A 565 -15.71 8.56 29.66
N ALA A 566 -15.01 8.78 28.55
CA ALA A 566 -13.78 9.56 28.45
C ALA A 566 -14.00 11.04 28.08
N ASP A 567 -15.25 11.52 27.97
CA ASP A 567 -15.53 12.92 27.61
C ASP A 567 -15.10 13.89 28.72
N ARG A 568 -13.99 14.58 28.48
CA ARG A 568 -13.41 15.55 29.43
C ARG A 568 -14.33 16.75 29.66
N SER A 569 -15.06 17.19 28.65
CA SER A 569 -15.98 18.34 28.76
C SER A 569 -17.15 18.00 29.67
N ALA A 570 -17.71 16.80 29.52
CA ALA A 570 -18.79 16.31 30.36
C ALA A 570 -18.32 16.12 31.82
N ALA A 571 -17.15 15.51 32.02
CA ALA A 571 -16.57 15.31 33.36
C ALA A 571 -16.28 16.64 34.08
N GLN A 572 -15.72 17.63 33.37
CA GLN A 572 -15.47 18.97 33.94
C GLN A 572 -16.77 19.72 34.25
N GLY A 573 -17.74 19.68 33.33
CA GLY A 573 -19.05 20.29 33.54
C GLY A 573 -19.78 19.70 34.75
N LEU A 574 -19.78 18.37 34.87
CA LEU A 574 -20.35 17.68 36.03
C LEU A 574 -19.67 18.11 37.34
N ARG A 575 -18.33 18.19 37.36
CA ARG A 575 -17.59 18.67 38.54
C ARG A 575 -17.97 20.10 38.91
N ARG A 576 -18.12 21.02 37.95
CA ARG A 576 -18.56 22.40 38.23
C ARG A 576 -19.95 22.44 38.86
N VAL A 577 -20.90 21.72 38.26
CA VAL A 577 -22.30 21.69 38.71
C VAL A 577 -22.45 21.00 40.08
N VAL A 578 -21.59 20.05 40.43
CA VAL A 578 -21.60 19.35 41.72
C VAL A 578 -20.85 20.12 42.81
N ASN A 579 -19.74 20.77 42.47
CA ASN A 579 -18.88 21.46 43.45
C ASN A 579 -19.21 22.95 43.62
N GLY A 580 -20.03 23.53 42.74
CA GLY A 580 -20.57 24.89 42.89
C GLY A 580 -21.65 24.93 43.96
N ARG A 581 -21.22 25.03 45.23
CA ARG A 581 -22.01 25.54 46.36
C ARG A 581 -21.26 26.69 47.00
#